data_AF-A0A4Q2DV72-F1
#
_entry.id   AF-A0A4Q2DV72-F1
#
_cell.length_a   1.000
_cell.length_b   1.000
_cell.length_c   1.000
_cell.angle_alpha   90.00
_cell.angle_beta   90.00
_cell.angle_gamma   90.00
#
_symmetry.space_group_name_H-M   'P 1'
#
loop_
_entity.id
_entity.type
_entity.pdbx_description
1 polymer ?
#
loop_
_entity_poly.entity_id
_entity_poly.type
_entity_poly.pdbx_seq_one_letter_code
_entity_poly.pdbx_strand_id
1 'polypeptide(L)'
;MSSTTFSIAQAEKSGKLAEGHLASDRDFSRGLNGTLKPIVPHWFRAGEERIWAGAGGVISSARDLATWTAMLLNEGKHPYTNKTIVPKEVLDYVTTGRMVMAGKGQFPDTSPLMYGPAQFVYSYRGVPILEHGGNNPGFKSQLSRVPNHNLGIVSLSNDGETGGFVAEAAKWRVIDELVFGAGGSNEEGYVDWTSRYHELWDAYKTKKRDAAIPPPSPRRHPTKGFKELGRRKFSHGAYGELVPCLVPETLSAQDDGSQLYSENTQYPLALSPLPSTAHTSFVESPHTNCSYILSQRSTRRILGAAFSSTPTPPRTYILAFPRSFSTHLLLRHWSENLFNVSVVWSNADIWEKEGFPSFHLFSRASENVDCGDLVIGLDETFTVEWVHSNDEDKHGRRQESEGKKKAQEGLAFKGGFWGQEGPDAKEPSGEGREGAEVWFALDV
;
A
#
# COMPACT_ATOMS: atom_id res chain seq x y z
N MET A 1 -26.77 -14.01 -11.80
CA MET A 1 -25.47 -13.72 -11.16
C MET A 1 -25.36 -14.57 -9.90
N SER A 2 -24.94 -15.84 -10.02
CA SER A 2 -25.05 -16.84 -8.94
C SER A 2 -23.78 -16.99 -8.08
N SER A 3 -22.67 -16.43 -8.53
CA SER A 3 -21.36 -16.38 -7.87
C SER A 3 -20.97 -14.94 -7.48
N THR A 4 -21.93 -14.02 -7.45
CA THR A 4 -21.74 -12.64 -6.98
C THR A 4 -22.21 -12.52 -5.53
N THR A 5 -21.36 -11.98 -4.67
CA THR A 5 -21.65 -11.82 -3.24
C THR A 5 -20.85 -10.67 -2.63
N PHE A 6 -21.31 -10.18 -1.47
CA PHE A 6 -20.52 -9.32 -0.58
C PHE A 6 -19.87 -10.12 0.55
N SER A 7 -20.19 -11.40 0.72
CA SER A 7 -19.65 -12.23 1.80
C SER A 7 -18.38 -12.94 1.35
N ILE A 8 -17.28 -12.65 2.04
CA ILE A 8 -15.98 -13.29 1.79
C ILE A 8 -16.06 -14.77 2.16
N ALA A 9 -16.67 -15.07 3.31
CA ALA A 9 -16.88 -16.46 3.75
C ALA A 9 -17.64 -17.29 2.70
N GLN A 10 -18.65 -16.71 2.04
CA GLN A 10 -19.38 -17.40 0.97
C GLN A 10 -18.50 -17.63 -0.26
N ALA A 11 -17.71 -16.63 -0.66
CA ALA A 11 -16.79 -16.73 -1.78
C ALA A 11 -15.70 -17.79 -1.54
N GLU A 12 -15.09 -17.82 -0.36
CA GLU A 12 -14.09 -18.83 0.02
C GLU A 12 -14.69 -20.23 0.07
N LYS A 13 -15.85 -20.38 0.74
CA LYS A 13 -16.56 -21.67 0.83
C LYS A 13 -16.95 -22.23 -0.54
N SER A 14 -17.07 -21.39 -1.56
CA SER A 14 -17.34 -21.85 -2.93
C SER A 14 -16.19 -22.65 -3.54
N GLY A 15 -14.97 -22.51 -3.02
CA GLY A 15 -13.74 -23.11 -3.57
C GLY A 15 -13.32 -22.54 -4.92
N LYS A 16 -13.88 -21.40 -5.33
CA LYS A 16 -13.65 -20.77 -6.65
C LYS A 16 -13.06 -19.36 -6.56
N LEU A 17 -12.84 -18.85 -5.35
CA LEU A 17 -12.20 -17.54 -5.17
C LEU A 17 -10.72 -17.66 -5.57
N ALA A 18 -10.29 -16.82 -6.52
CA ALA A 18 -8.89 -16.75 -6.89
C ALA A 18 -8.08 -16.06 -5.78
N GLU A 19 -6.85 -16.51 -5.57
CA GLU A 19 -5.89 -15.82 -4.70
C GLU A 19 -5.33 -14.60 -5.44
N GLY A 20 -5.41 -13.43 -4.82
CA GLY A 20 -4.79 -12.20 -5.32
C GLY A 20 -3.30 -12.18 -4.98
N HIS A 21 -2.48 -11.53 -5.79
CA HIS A 21 -1.03 -11.52 -5.60
C HIS A 21 -0.45 -10.10 -5.56
N LEU A 22 0.57 -9.88 -4.72
CA LEU A 22 1.35 -8.64 -4.66
C LEU A 22 2.84 -8.94 -4.55
N ALA A 23 3.68 -7.99 -4.95
CA ALA A 23 5.13 -8.12 -4.85
C ALA A 23 5.61 -7.86 -3.41
N SER A 24 5.99 -8.94 -2.71
CA SER A 24 6.63 -8.92 -1.40
C SER A 24 8.06 -8.41 -1.47
N ASP A 25 8.52 -7.75 -0.41
CA ASP A 25 9.92 -7.35 -0.20
C ASP A 25 10.49 -6.45 -1.31
N ARG A 26 9.59 -5.77 -2.01
CA ARG A 26 9.94 -4.82 -3.05
C ARG A 26 10.40 -3.50 -2.45
N ASP A 27 11.49 -2.98 -3.01
CA ASP A 27 12.05 -1.69 -2.71
C ASP A 27 12.81 -1.17 -3.94
N PHE A 28 12.15 -0.29 -4.70
CA PHE A 28 12.74 0.28 -5.92
C PHE A 28 13.93 1.18 -5.63
N SER A 29 14.04 1.79 -4.44
CA SER A 29 15.19 2.60 -4.04
C SER A 29 16.48 1.78 -3.97
N ARG A 30 16.34 0.48 -3.69
CA ARG A 30 17.42 -0.51 -3.63
C ARG A 30 17.50 -1.41 -4.86
N GLY A 31 16.69 -1.15 -5.89
CA GLY A 31 16.62 -1.98 -7.09
C GLY A 31 16.01 -3.36 -6.88
N LEU A 32 15.24 -3.55 -5.80
CA LEU A 32 14.57 -4.81 -5.48
C LEU A 32 13.16 -4.81 -6.07
N ASN A 33 12.90 -5.69 -7.04
CA ASN A 33 11.57 -5.82 -7.66
C ASN A 33 10.56 -6.59 -6.79
N GLY A 34 11.04 -7.32 -5.78
CA GLY A 34 10.22 -8.19 -4.95
C GLY A 34 9.79 -9.48 -5.64
N THR A 35 9.05 -10.32 -4.92
CA THR A 35 8.50 -11.60 -5.42
C THR A 35 6.99 -11.59 -5.28
N LEU A 36 6.26 -11.97 -6.33
CA LEU A 36 4.80 -12.09 -6.25
C LEU A 36 4.41 -13.19 -5.27
N LYS A 37 3.58 -12.85 -4.29
CA LYS A 37 3.03 -13.79 -3.31
C LYS A 37 1.53 -13.58 -3.15
N PRO A 38 0.78 -14.64 -2.83
CA PRO A 38 -0.63 -14.54 -2.49
C PRO A 38 -0.83 -13.56 -1.31
N ILE A 39 -1.84 -12.70 -1.42
CA ILE A 39 -2.24 -11.77 -0.37
C ILE A 39 -3.47 -12.29 0.38
N VAL A 40 -3.38 -12.29 1.71
CA VAL A 40 -4.49 -12.53 2.63
C VAL A 40 -4.60 -11.31 3.54
N PRO A 41 -5.38 -10.27 3.17
CA PRO A 41 -5.51 -9.06 3.98
C PRO A 41 -6.55 -9.23 5.09
N HIS A 42 -6.34 -8.61 6.25
CA HIS A 42 -7.28 -8.75 7.38
C HIS A 42 -8.64 -8.15 7.04
N TRP A 43 -8.68 -6.97 6.40
CA TRP A 43 -9.91 -6.29 5.97
C TRP A 43 -10.66 -7.02 4.85
N PHE A 44 -10.08 -8.12 4.34
CA PHE A 44 -10.69 -9.01 3.37
C PHE A 44 -10.82 -10.43 3.95
N ARG A 45 -11.16 -10.53 5.24
CA ARG A 45 -11.56 -11.76 5.92
C ARG A 45 -13.04 -11.72 6.28
N ALA A 46 -13.61 -12.90 6.52
CA ALA A 46 -14.98 -13.04 6.98
C ALA A 46 -15.25 -12.18 8.23
N GLY A 47 -16.28 -11.32 8.18
CA GLY A 47 -16.64 -10.38 9.24
C GLY A 47 -16.21 -8.94 8.97
N GLU A 48 -15.26 -8.70 8.06
CA GLU A 48 -14.70 -7.37 7.76
C GLU A 48 -15.32 -6.71 6.51
N GLU A 49 -16.33 -7.35 5.89
CA GLU A 49 -16.85 -6.95 4.57
C GLU A 49 -17.51 -5.56 4.58
N ARG A 50 -17.95 -5.09 5.75
CA ARG A 50 -18.60 -3.78 5.91
C ARG A 50 -17.68 -2.61 5.59
N ILE A 51 -16.37 -2.76 5.77
CA ILE A 51 -15.40 -1.67 5.59
C ILE A 51 -15.38 -1.17 4.15
N TRP A 52 -15.65 -2.05 3.18
CA TRP A 52 -15.47 -1.77 1.75
C TRP A 52 -16.71 -2.03 0.88
N ALA A 53 -17.81 -2.50 1.47
CA ALA A 53 -19.00 -2.96 0.74
C ALA A 53 -19.47 -1.98 -0.34
N GLY A 54 -19.61 -0.69 -0.01
CA GLY A 54 -20.12 0.31 -0.97
C GLY A 54 -19.16 0.63 -2.12
N ALA A 55 -17.86 0.71 -1.85
CA ALA A 55 -16.87 1.19 -2.83
C ALA A 55 -16.36 0.09 -3.77
N GLY A 56 -16.43 -1.17 -3.36
CA GLY A 56 -15.97 -2.32 -4.17
C GLY A 56 -15.71 -3.58 -3.37
N GLY A 57 -16.59 -3.86 -2.40
CA GLY A 57 -16.64 -5.14 -1.68
C GLY A 57 -17.37 -6.23 -2.46
N VAL A 58 -17.83 -5.96 -3.69
CA VAL A 58 -18.47 -6.96 -4.55
C VAL A 58 -17.42 -7.97 -5.00
N ILE A 59 -17.66 -9.23 -4.71
CA ILE A 59 -16.92 -10.37 -5.24
C ILE A 59 -17.77 -11.00 -6.33
N SER A 60 -17.18 -11.32 -7.48
CA SER A 60 -17.93 -11.83 -8.63
C SER A 60 -17.07 -12.74 -9.50
N SER A 61 -17.67 -13.24 -10.58
CA SER A 61 -16.99 -14.04 -11.61
C SER A 61 -17.13 -13.38 -12.98
N ALA A 62 -16.23 -13.72 -13.91
CA ALA A 62 -16.32 -13.24 -15.29
C ALA A 62 -17.69 -13.55 -15.93
N ARG A 63 -18.29 -14.71 -15.62
CA ARG A 63 -19.63 -15.10 -16.13
C ARG A 63 -20.73 -14.17 -15.65
N ASP A 64 -20.73 -13.85 -14.35
CA ASP A 64 -21.75 -12.99 -13.77
C ASP A 64 -21.57 -11.54 -14.19
N LEU A 65 -20.33 -11.07 -14.25
CA LEU A 65 -20.01 -9.73 -14.76
C LEU A 65 -20.32 -9.59 -16.25
N ALA A 66 -20.15 -10.65 -17.06
CA ALA A 66 -20.59 -10.63 -18.45
C ALA A 66 -22.12 -10.46 -18.56
N THR A 67 -22.89 -11.12 -17.69
CA THR A 67 -24.35 -10.94 -17.63
C THR A 67 -24.73 -9.52 -17.21
N TRP A 68 -24.03 -8.95 -16.22
CA TRP A 68 -24.18 -7.58 -15.78
C TRP A 68 -23.88 -6.58 -16.89
N THR A 69 -22.72 -6.69 -17.54
CA THR A 69 -22.29 -5.85 -18.65
C THR A 69 -23.26 -5.94 -19.84
N ALA A 70 -23.74 -7.14 -20.17
CA ALA A 70 -24.75 -7.33 -21.22
C ALA A 70 -26.09 -6.66 -20.87
N MET A 71 -26.54 -6.75 -19.61
CA MET A 71 -27.74 -6.04 -19.15
C MET A 71 -27.59 -4.52 -19.28
N LEU A 72 -26.42 -3.98 -18.95
CA LEU A 72 -26.11 -2.55 -19.09
C LEU A 72 -26.02 -2.10 -20.57
N LEU A 73 -25.54 -2.95 -21.47
CA LEU A 73 -25.56 -2.68 -22.92
C LEU A 73 -26.97 -2.76 -23.50
N ASN A 74 -27.79 -3.68 -22.98
CA ASN A 74 -29.18 -3.89 -23.38
C ASN A 74 -30.15 -2.94 -22.67
N GLU A 75 -29.74 -1.69 -22.46
CA GLU A 75 -30.57 -0.61 -21.90
C GLU A 75 -31.26 -0.99 -20.57
N GLY A 76 -30.59 -1.80 -19.74
CA GLY A 76 -31.07 -2.15 -18.42
C GLY A 76 -31.90 -3.42 -18.36
N LYS A 77 -32.05 -4.12 -19.49
CA LYS A 77 -32.85 -5.35 -19.61
C LYS A 77 -31.96 -6.58 -19.54
N HIS A 78 -32.39 -7.57 -18.77
CA HIS A 78 -31.67 -8.83 -18.63
C HIS A 78 -31.52 -9.53 -20.01
N PRO A 79 -30.32 -9.98 -20.40
CA PRO A 79 -30.02 -10.39 -21.78
C PRO A 79 -30.79 -11.62 -22.27
N TYR A 80 -31.28 -12.47 -21.36
CA TYR A 80 -31.98 -13.71 -21.72
C TYR A 80 -33.49 -13.67 -21.50
N THR A 81 -33.97 -12.81 -20.59
CA THR A 81 -35.39 -12.78 -20.18
C THR A 81 -36.08 -11.51 -20.63
N ASN A 82 -35.31 -10.53 -21.14
CA ASN A 82 -35.77 -9.20 -21.54
C ASN A 82 -36.50 -8.41 -20.43
N LYS A 83 -36.44 -8.88 -19.18
CA LYS A 83 -37.01 -8.17 -18.03
C LYS A 83 -36.16 -6.93 -17.75
N THR A 84 -36.80 -5.77 -17.64
CA THR A 84 -36.16 -4.55 -17.16
C THR A 84 -35.70 -4.74 -15.71
N ILE A 85 -34.40 -4.64 -15.48
CA ILE A 85 -33.75 -4.71 -14.16
C ILE A 85 -33.42 -3.30 -13.69
N VAL A 86 -32.83 -2.49 -14.57
CA VAL A 86 -32.54 -1.08 -14.34
C VAL A 86 -33.37 -0.27 -15.35
N PRO A 87 -34.17 0.71 -14.94
CA PRO A 87 -34.87 1.58 -15.87
C PRO A 87 -33.90 2.34 -16.76
N LYS A 88 -34.26 2.57 -18.03
CA LYS A 88 -33.37 3.20 -19.00
C LYS A 88 -32.95 4.61 -18.57
N GLU A 89 -33.87 5.37 -17.97
CA GLU A 89 -33.63 6.71 -17.45
C GLU A 89 -32.56 6.74 -16.35
N VAL A 90 -32.45 5.68 -15.54
CA VAL A 90 -31.39 5.54 -14.54
C VAL A 90 -30.06 5.28 -15.24
N LEU A 91 -30.04 4.43 -16.27
CA LEU A 91 -28.81 4.20 -17.05
C LEU A 91 -28.32 5.47 -17.74
N ASP A 92 -29.20 6.18 -18.44
CA ASP A 92 -28.87 7.43 -19.12
C ASP A 92 -28.31 8.44 -18.11
N TYR A 93 -28.86 8.49 -16.89
CA TYR A 93 -28.36 9.35 -15.82
C TYR A 93 -26.95 8.97 -15.36
N VAL A 94 -26.65 7.68 -15.15
CA VAL A 94 -25.34 7.22 -14.63
C VAL A 94 -24.25 7.19 -15.69
N THR A 95 -24.59 7.03 -16.97
CA THR A 95 -23.64 7.00 -18.09
C THR A 95 -23.39 8.37 -18.72
N THR A 96 -24.00 9.44 -18.20
CA THR A 96 -23.73 10.81 -18.64
C THR A 96 -22.55 11.38 -17.86
N GLY A 97 -21.54 11.90 -18.57
CA GLY A 97 -20.42 12.61 -17.94
C GLY A 97 -20.91 13.88 -17.24
N ARG A 98 -20.73 13.96 -15.91
CA ARG A 98 -21.15 15.09 -15.06
C ARG A 98 -19.98 15.88 -14.49
N MET A 99 -18.82 15.25 -14.39
CA MET A 99 -17.60 15.84 -13.86
C MET A 99 -16.45 15.60 -14.83
N VAL A 100 -15.59 16.59 -15.01
CA VAL A 100 -14.33 16.45 -15.75
C VAL A 100 -13.29 15.90 -14.78
N MET A 101 -12.81 14.67 -15.01
CA MET A 101 -11.70 14.09 -14.25
C MET A 101 -10.34 14.51 -14.83
N ALA A 102 -10.26 14.58 -16.15
CA ALA A 102 -9.10 15.09 -16.86
C ALA A 102 -9.56 15.90 -18.08
N GLY A 103 -9.17 17.17 -18.15
CA GLY A 103 -9.56 18.08 -19.24
C GLY A 103 -8.92 17.76 -20.61
N LYS A 104 -8.04 16.75 -20.66
CA LYS A 104 -7.41 16.22 -21.87
C LYS A 104 -7.34 14.71 -21.78
N GLY A 105 -7.26 14.04 -22.92
CA GLY A 105 -7.01 12.60 -22.97
C GLY A 105 -5.68 12.24 -22.33
N GLN A 106 -5.64 11.08 -21.69
CA GLN A 106 -4.40 10.51 -21.15
C GLN A 106 -3.44 10.16 -22.30
N PHE A 107 -3.99 9.76 -23.44
CA PHE A 107 -3.27 9.45 -24.67
C PHE A 107 -3.81 10.29 -25.84
N PRO A 108 -3.02 10.50 -26.91
CA PRO A 108 -3.46 11.25 -28.09
C PRO A 108 -4.74 10.71 -28.73
N ASP A 109 -4.95 9.40 -28.61
CA ASP A 109 -6.09 8.67 -29.19
C ASP A 109 -7.35 8.73 -28.31
N THR A 110 -7.30 9.39 -27.14
CA THR A 110 -8.39 9.44 -26.17
C THR A 110 -8.92 10.86 -25.98
N SER A 111 -10.23 11.00 -25.75
CA SER A 111 -10.83 12.29 -25.37
C SER A 111 -10.54 12.64 -23.91
N PRO A 112 -10.89 13.86 -23.46
CA PRO A 112 -11.01 14.15 -22.03
C PRO A 112 -11.79 13.07 -21.28
N LEU A 113 -11.35 12.78 -20.05
CA LEU A 113 -11.97 11.78 -19.19
C LEU A 113 -13.04 12.45 -18.33
N MET A 114 -14.28 12.02 -18.53
CA MET A 114 -15.43 12.45 -17.74
C MET A 114 -15.85 11.36 -16.77
N TYR A 115 -16.59 11.74 -15.73
CA TYR A 115 -17.19 10.81 -14.78
C TYR A 115 -18.69 11.09 -14.65
N GLY A 116 -19.49 10.07 -14.92
CA GLY A 116 -20.87 10.00 -14.45
C GLY A 116 -20.94 9.39 -13.04
N PRO A 117 -22.13 9.20 -12.47
CA PRO A 117 -22.31 8.46 -11.22
C PRO A 117 -21.71 7.04 -11.30
N ALA A 118 -20.49 6.88 -10.79
CA ALA A 118 -19.73 5.62 -10.78
C ALA A 118 -19.44 5.03 -12.18
N GLN A 119 -19.23 5.85 -13.20
CA GLN A 119 -18.85 5.41 -14.56
C GLN A 119 -17.89 6.41 -15.22
N PHE A 120 -16.77 5.92 -15.74
CA PHE A 120 -15.92 6.70 -16.63
C PHE A 120 -16.56 6.80 -18.02
N VAL A 121 -16.50 8.00 -18.59
CA VAL A 121 -17.07 8.32 -19.90
C VAL A 121 -16.04 9.09 -20.71
N TYR A 122 -15.64 8.55 -21.84
CA TYR A 122 -14.70 9.18 -22.77
C TYR A 122 -14.85 8.55 -24.15
N SER A 123 -14.01 8.93 -25.10
CA SER A 123 -13.91 8.24 -26.39
C SER A 123 -12.48 7.80 -26.68
N TYR A 124 -12.37 6.70 -27.42
CA TYR A 124 -11.13 6.22 -28.01
C TYR A 124 -11.28 6.29 -29.53
N ARG A 125 -10.45 7.09 -30.19
CA ARG A 125 -10.50 7.37 -31.63
C ARG A 125 -11.90 7.81 -32.11
N GLY A 126 -12.59 8.60 -31.29
CA GLY A 126 -13.94 9.08 -31.55
C GLY A 126 -15.07 8.10 -31.20
N VAL A 127 -14.78 6.85 -30.83
CA VAL A 127 -15.78 5.86 -30.42
C VAL A 127 -16.04 5.99 -28.92
N PRO A 128 -17.30 6.15 -28.46
CA PRO A 128 -17.61 6.32 -27.05
C PRO A 128 -17.35 5.04 -26.24
N ILE A 129 -16.71 5.22 -25.08
CA ILE A 129 -16.38 4.18 -24.11
C ILE A 129 -17.06 4.53 -22.77
N LEU A 130 -17.73 3.54 -22.19
CA LEU A 130 -18.30 3.60 -20.85
C LEU A 130 -17.68 2.49 -20.01
N GLU A 131 -17.06 2.81 -18.89
CA GLU A 131 -16.37 1.78 -18.12
C GLU A 131 -16.25 2.07 -16.63
N HIS A 132 -15.87 1.03 -15.88
CA HIS A 132 -15.44 1.17 -14.50
C HIS A 132 -14.35 0.14 -14.19
N GLY A 133 -13.28 0.63 -13.57
CA GLY A 133 -12.17 -0.20 -13.10
C GLY A 133 -12.37 -0.65 -11.64
N GLY A 134 -11.48 -1.53 -11.18
CA GLY A 134 -11.37 -1.93 -9.78
C GLY A 134 -9.92 -2.21 -9.43
N ASN A 135 -9.51 -1.76 -8.25
CA ASN A 135 -8.11 -1.76 -7.82
C ASN A 135 -7.98 -2.16 -6.35
N ASN A 136 -8.40 -3.38 -6.02
CA ASN A 136 -8.21 -3.92 -4.68
C ASN A 136 -6.80 -4.53 -4.55
N PRO A 137 -6.21 -4.59 -3.35
CA PRO A 137 -4.95 -5.27 -3.12
C PRO A 137 -4.98 -6.70 -3.67
N GLY A 138 -4.07 -7.04 -4.59
CA GLY A 138 -4.00 -8.34 -5.25
C GLY A 138 -4.96 -8.57 -6.41
N PHE A 139 -5.89 -7.64 -6.70
CA PHE A 139 -6.89 -7.83 -7.76
C PHE A 139 -7.08 -6.57 -8.61
N LYS A 140 -7.26 -6.78 -9.91
CA LYS A 140 -7.57 -5.73 -10.89
C LYS A 140 -8.76 -6.18 -11.70
N SER A 141 -9.70 -5.26 -11.94
CA SER A 141 -10.86 -5.52 -12.79
C SER A 141 -11.11 -4.35 -13.72
N GLN A 142 -11.58 -4.64 -14.92
CA GLN A 142 -12.04 -3.63 -15.86
C GLN A 142 -13.31 -4.12 -16.53
N LEU A 143 -14.37 -3.31 -16.48
CA LEU A 143 -15.62 -3.54 -17.20
C LEU A 143 -15.81 -2.40 -18.19
N SER A 144 -15.68 -2.68 -19.48
CA SER A 144 -15.78 -1.68 -20.54
C SER A 144 -16.90 -2.01 -21.50
N ARG A 145 -17.64 -0.98 -21.90
CA ARG A 145 -18.76 -1.04 -22.86
C ARG A 145 -18.47 -0.09 -23.99
N VAL A 146 -18.71 -0.57 -25.21
CA VAL A 146 -18.63 0.19 -26.47
C VAL A 146 -20.03 0.16 -27.09
N PRO A 147 -20.96 1.03 -26.66
CA PRO A 147 -22.38 0.89 -26.93
C PRO A 147 -22.71 0.88 -28.44
N ASN A 148 -22.05 1.74 -29.22
CA ASN A 148 -22.27 1.86 -30.67
C ASN A 148 -21.93 0.57 -31.44
N HIS A 149 -21.18 -0.35 -30.83
CA HIS A 149 -20.76 -1.61 -31.42
C HIS A 149 -21.34 -2.83 -30.69
N ASN A 150 -22.26 -2.61 -29.72
CA ASN A 150 -22.84 -3.65 -28.87
C ASN A 150 -21.77 -4.59 -28.26
N LEU A 151 -20.62 -4.03 -27.88
CA LEU A 151 -19.47 -4.77 -27.39
C LEU A 151 -19.27 -4.49 -25.89
N GLY A 152 -19.13 -5.57 -25.12
CA GLY A 152 -18.78 -5.53 -23.71
C GLY A 152 -17.53 -6.36 -23.45
N ILE A 153 -16.59 -5.81 -22.70
CA ILE A 153 -15.32 -6.45 -22.34
C ILE A 153 -15.22 -6.47 -20.82
N VAL A 154 -14.94 -7.66 -20.27
CA VAL A 154 -14.68 -7.85 -18.85
C VAL A 154 -13.31 -8.48 -18.71
N SER A 155 -12.38 -7.75 -18.10
CA SER A 155 -11.02 -8.22 -17.82
C SER A 155 -10.82 -8.29 -16.32
N LEU A 156 -10.31 -9.42 -15.83
CA LEU A 156 -10.01 -9.65 -14.42
C LEU A 156 -8.58 -10.16 -14.32
N SER A 157 -7.80 -9.62 -13.38
CA SER A 157 -6.46 -10.10 -13.06
C SER A 157 -6.30 -10.22 -11.55
N ASN A 158 -5.67 -11.30 -11.12
CA ASN A 158 -5.27 -11.53 -9.74
C ASN A 158 -3.80 -11.14 -9.49
N ASP A 159 -3.21 -10.37 -10.41
CA ASP A 159 -1.95 -9.68 -10.20
C ASP A 159 -2.25 -8.21 -9.81
N GLY A 160 -1.91 -7.87 -8.57
CA GLY A 160 -2.08 -6.52 -8.04
C GLY A 160 -1.03 -5.52 -8.52
N GLU A 161 0.01 -5.97 -9.22
CA GLU A 161 1.13 -5.13 -9.67
C GLU A 161 0.92 -4.59 -11.08
N THR A 162 1.03 -5.44 -12.10
CA THR A 162 0.94 -5.02 -13.51
C THR A 162 -0.30 -5.57 -14.21
N GLY A 163 -1.06 -6.43 -13.54
CA GLY A 163 -2.30 -7.03 -14.05
C GLY A 163 -3.32 -6.03 -14.62
N GLY A 164 -3.37 -4.80 -14.09
CA GLY A 164 -4.22 -3.74 -14.62
C GLY A 164 -3.77 -3.25 -16.00
N PHE A 165 -2.46 -3.09 -16.21
CA PHE A 165 -1.91 -2.73 -17.51
C PHE A 165 -2.09 -3.84 -18.55
N VAL A 166 -1.90 -5.09 -18.15
CA VAL A 166 -2.15 -6.25 -19.03
C VAL A 166 -3.63 -6.29 -19.45
N ALA A 167 -4.55 -6.10 -18.50
CA ALA A 167 -5.99 -6.07 -18.76
C ALA A 167 -6.39 -4.93 -19.71
N GLU A 168 -5.81 -3.74 -19.54
CA GLU A 168 -6.04 -2.59 -20.40
C GLU A 168 -5.47 -2.80 -21.82
N ALA A 169 -4.23 -3.29 -21.93
CA ALA A 169 -3.62 -3.60 -23.24
C ALA A 169 -4.47 -4.60 -24.03
N ALA A 170 -4.92 -5.67 -23.36
CA ALA A 170 -5.81 -6.67 -23.97
C ALA A 170 -7.16 -6.07 -24.40
N LYS A 171 -7.78 -5.23 -23.55
CA LYS A 171 -9.01 -4.50 -23.89
C LYS A 171 -8.83 -3.69 -25.17
N TRP A 172 -7.75 -2.90 -25.25
CA TRP A 172 -7.53 -2.05 -26.41
C TRP A 172 -7.25 -2.85 -27.68
N ARG A 173 -6.50 -3.96 -27.58
CA ARG A 173 -6.29 -4.86 -28.71
C ARG A 173 -7.62 -5.40 -29.25
N VAL A 174 -8.52 -5.84 -28.36
CA VAL A 174 -9.86 -6.32 -28.75
C VAL A 174 -10.67 -5.23 -29.45
N ILE A 175 -10.63 -3.99 -28.93
CA ILE A 175 -11.33 -2.85 -29.55
C ILE A 175 -10.73 -2.52 -30.93
N ASP A 176 -9.41 -2.42 -31.04
CA ASP A 176 -8.73 -2.16 -32.32
C ASP A 176 -9.10 -3.19 -33.39
N GLU A 177 -9.19 -4.46 -33.01
CA GLU A 177 -9.51 -5.54 -33.92
C GLU A 177 -11.01 -5.58 -34.31
N LEU A 178 -11.92 -5.47 -33.33
CA LEU A 178 -13.37 -5.65 -33.57
C LEU A 178 -14.08 -4.37 -34.02
N VAL A 179 -13.58 -3.20 -33.65
CA VAL A 179 -14.22 -1.90 -33.95
C VAL A 179 -13.60 -1.23 -35.16
N PHE A 180 -12.26 -1.30 -35.29
CA PHE A 180 -11.53 -0.61 -36.35
C PHE A 180 -11.00 -1.54 -37.45
N GLY A 181 -11.17 -2.87 -37.30
CA GLY A 181 -10.72 -3.83 -38.32
C GLY A 181 -9.20 -3.91 -38.45
N ALA A 182 -8.43 -3.51 -37.42
CA ALA A 182 -6.97 -3.55 -37.41
C ALA A 182 -6.39 -4.98 -37.22
N GLY A 183 -7.19 -6.00 -37.54
CA GLY A 183 -6.82 -7.43 -37.52
C GLY A 183 -6.51 -7.91 -38.94
N GLY A 184 -5.28 -7.68 -39.39
CA GLY A 184 -4.79 -8.07 -40.71
C GLY A 184 -3.35 -7.60 -40.90
N SER A 185 -2.64 -8.11 -41.91
CA SER A 185 -1.23 -7.84 -42.21
C SER A 185 -0.82 -6.39 -42.47
N ASN A 186 -1.73 -5.43 -42.22
CA ASN A 186 -1.48 -4.00 -42.38
C ASN A 186 -1.45 -3.36 -41.00
N GLU A 187 -0.25 -3.03 -40.52
CA GLU A 187 0.03 -2.39 -39.22
C GLU A 187 -0.48 -0.94 -39.12
N GLU A 188 -0.98 -0.37 -40.22
CA GLU A 188 -1.49 1.00 -40.27
C GLU A 188 -2.77 1.14 -39.44
N GLY A 189 -2.64 1.72 -38.24
CA GLY A 189 -3.76 2.05 -37.37
C GLY A 189 -3.85 1.23 -36.08
N TYR A 190 -2.88 0.36 -35.79
CA TYR A 190 -2.73 -0.27 -34.48
C TYR A 190 -1.97 0.65 -33.51
N VAL A 191 -2.45 0.76 -32.28
CA VAL A 191 -1.70 1.42 -31.20
C VAL A 191 -1.00 0.36 -30.39
N ASP A 192 0.34 0.44 -30.28
CA ASP A 192 1.11 -0.46 -29.42
C ASP A 192 0.93 -0.11 -27.94
N TRP A 193 -0.19 -0.57 -27.40
CA TRP A 193 -0.55 -0.40 -25.99
C TRP A 193 0.41 -1.13 -25.04
N THR A 194 0.98 -2.26 -25.47
CA THR A 194 1.93 -3.03 -24.67
C THR A 194 3.16 -2.18 -24.36
N SER A 195 3.79 -1.60 -25.39
CA SER A 195 4.95 -0.72 -25.20
C SER A 195 4.60 0.53 -24.37
N ARG A 196 3.45 1.18 -24.64
CA ARG A 196 3.00 2.34 -23.84
C ARG A 196 2.86 2.01 -22.35
N TYR A 197 2.29 0.85 -22.00
CA TYR A 197 2.16 0.48 -20.60
C TYR A 197 3.48 0.02 -19.95
N HIS A 198 4.40 -0.56 -20.72
CA HIS A 198 5.77 -0.80 -20.24
C HIS A 198 6.48 0.51 -19.88
N GLU A 199 6.40 1.52 -20.75
CA GLU A 199 6.97 2.85 -20.50
C GLU A 199 6.37 3.50 -19.25
N LEU A 200 5.04 3.42 -19.08
CA LEU A 200 4.37 3.94 -17.88
C LEU A 200 4.82 3.20 -16.61
N TRP A 201 5.00 1.89 -16.67
CA TRP A 201 5.52 1.11 -15.55
C TRP A 201 6.98 1.44 -15.22
N ASP A 202 7.83 1.58 -16.23
CA ASP A 202 9.23 1.97 -16.05
C ASP A 202 9.37 3.39 -15.49
N ALA A 203 8.54 4.32 -15.96
CA ALA A 203 8.45 5.67 -15.41
C ALA A 203 7.97 5.66 -13.95
N TYR A 204 6.99 4.81 -13.61
CA TYR A 204 6.52 4.63 -12.23
C TYR A 204 7.64 4.12 -11.31
N LYS A 205 8.37 3.06 -11.72
CA LYS A 205 9.51 2.53 -10.97
C LYS A 205 10.60 3.58 -10.76
N THR A 206 10.92 4.31 -11.83
CA THR A 206 11.91 5.39 -11.80
C THR A 206 11.50 6.50 -10.83
N LYS A 207 10.26 6.99 -10.93
CA LYS A 207 9.72 8.00 -10.01
C LYS A 207 9.77 7.53 -8.56
N LYS A 208 9.43 6.27 -8.28
CA LYS A 208 9.48 5.70 -6.92
C LYS A 208 10.90 5.59 -6.38
N ARG A 209 11.85 5.15 -7.21
CA ARG A 209 13.27 5.11 -6.85
C ARG A 209 13.80 6.52 -6.56
N ASP A 210 13.49 7.48 -7.42
CA ASP A 210 14.03 8.83 -7.35
C ASP A 210 13.34 9.68 -6.24
N ALA A 211 12.16 9.27 -5.77
CA ALA A 211 11.51 9.86 -4.61
C ALA A 211 12.19 9.51 -3.28
N ALA A 212 12.98 8.43 -3.25
CA ALA A 212 13.81 8.11 -2.09
C ALA A 212 14.89 9.19 -1.96
N ILE A 213 14.79 10.00 -0.92
CA ILE A 213 15.82 11.00 -0.62
C ILE A 213 17.06 10.18 -0.17
N PRO A 214 18.30 10.52 -0.58
CA PRO A 214 19.54 9.95 -0.02
C PRO A 214 20.13 10.74 1.19
N PRO A 215 20.69 10.07 2.23
CA PRO A 215 21.12 10.75 3.46
C PRO A 215 22.23 11.77 3.18
N PRO A 216 22.23 12.94 3.85
CA PRO A 216 23.27 13.96 3.66
C PRO A 216 24.62 13.43 4.14
N SER A 217 25.67 13.87 3.45
CA SER A 217 27.07 13.61 3.82
C SER A 217 27.74 14.92 4.21
N PRO A 218 28.28 15.07 5.44
CA PRO A 218 28.34 14.07 6.51
C PRO A 218 27.02 13.94 7.30
N ARG A 219 26.75 12.75 7.84
CA ARG A 219 25.61 12.53 8.76
C ARG A 219 25.84 13.30 10.05
N ARG A 220 24.82 14.00 10.54
CA ARG A 220 24.85 14.65 11.87
C ARG A 220 24.08 13.81 12.87
N HIS A 221 24.66 13.61 14.06
CA HIS A 221 23.97 12.95 15.15
C HIS A 221 22.79 13.80 15.66
N PRO A 222 21.73 13.18 16.22
CA PRO A 222 20.63 13.94 16.79
C PRO A 222 21.08 14.76 18.00
N THR A 223 20.38 15.88 18.20
CA THR A 223 20.63 16.84 19.28
C THR A 223 20.43 16.21 20.67
N LYS A 224 19.57 15.19 20.77
CA LYS A 224 19.35 14.35 21.95
C LYS A 224 19.80 12.91 21.70
N GLY A 225 20.15 12.20 22.75
CA GLY A 225 20.59 10.81 22.62
C GLY A 225 19.49 9.95 22.02
N PHE A 226 19.79 9.16 20.97
CA PHE A 226 18.79 8.35 20.26
C PHE A 226 17.83 7.62 21.20
N LYS A 227 18.36 6.92 22.21
CA LYS A 227 17.59 6.12 23.18
C LYS A 227 16.46 6.90 23.87
N GLU A 228 16.53 8.22 23.92
CA GLU A 228 15.50 9.06 24.53
C GLU A 228 14.18 9.05 23.74
N LEU A 229 14.22 9.07 22.40
CA LEU A 229 13.00 9.01 21.57
C LEU A 229 12.21 7.73 21.85
N GLY A 230 12.92 6.60 22.02
CA GLY A 230 12.31 5.32 22.37
C GLY A 230 11.71 5.24 23.78
N ARG A 231 11.88 6.27 24.61
CA ARG A 231 11.28 6.38 25.94
C ARG A 231 10.03 7.27 25.95
N ARG A 232 9.71 7.90 24.82
CA ARG A 232 8.58 8.82 24.70
C ARG A 232 7.36 8.10 24.14
N LYS A 233 6.21 8.73 24.32
CA LYS A 233 4.92 8.35 23.77
C LYS A 233 4.32 9.60 23.15
N PHE A 234 3.77 9.47 21.94
CA PHE A 234 3.21 10.61 21.22
C PHE A 234 1.76 10.33 20.85
N SER A 235 0.89 11.33 20.94
CA SER A 235 -0.55 11.16 20.70
C SER A 235 -1.08 12.17 19.69
N HIS A 236 -2.10 11.73 18.94
CA HIS A 236 -2.89 12.56 18.05
C HIS A 236 -4.37 12.18 18.16
N GLY A 237 -5.26 13.17 18.24
CA GLY A 237 -6.68 12.92 18.50
C GLY A 237 -7.38 12.01 17.49
N ALA A 238 -6.96 12.04 16.21
CA ALA A 238 -7.53 11.19 15.17
C ALA A 238 -6.78 9.87 14.94
N TYR A 239 -5.50 9.80 15.34
CA TYR A 239 -4.62 8.68 14.98
C TYR A 239 -4.12 7.89 16.20
N GLY A 240 -4.60 8.22 17.40
CA GLY A 240 -4.19 7.56 18.62
C GLY A 240 -2.72 7.79 18.92
N GLU A 241 -2.06 6.73 19.37
CA GLU A 241 -0.75 6.81 20.00
C GLU A 241 0.35 6.16 19.16
N LEU A 242 1.53 6.76 19.22
CA LEU A 242 2.77 6.27 18.62
C LEU A 242 3.78 6.02 19.74
N VAL A 243 4.31 4.80 19.76
CA VAL A 243 5.33 4.36 20.71
C VAL A 243 6.54 3.85 19.91
N PRO A 244 7.60 4.67 19.72
CA PRO A 244 8.83 4.27 19.05
C PRO A 244 9.56 3.16 19.81
N CYS A 245 9.77 2.01 19.18
CA CYS A 245 10.63 0.96 19.72
C CYS A 245 11.96 0.92 18.96
N LEU A 246 13.06 1.12 19.68
CA LEU A 246 14.40 1.11 19.11
C LEU A 246 14.75 -0.29 18.62
N VAL A 247 15.09 -0.43 17.34
CA VAL A 247 15.59 -1.67 16.76
C VAL A 247 17.02 -1.94 17.28
N PRO A 248 17.34 -3.17 17.71
CA PRO A 248 18.69 -3.53 18.15
C PRO A 248 19.75 -3.30 17.07
N GLU A 249 20.97 -2.95 17.50
CA GLU A 249 22.10 -2.63 16.61
C GLU A 249 22.63 -3.85 15.86
N THR A 250 22.39 -5.04 16.40
CA THR A 250 22.70 -6.33 15.76
C THR A 250 21.42 -7.13 15.65
N LEU A 251 21.13 -7.52 14.42
CA LEU A 251 20.04 -8.43 14.09
C LEU A 251 20.72 -9.78 13.79
N SER A 252 20.89 -10.65 14.80
CA SER A 252 21.49 -11.96 14.59
C SER A 252 20.44 -13.00 14.20
N ALA A 253 20.70 -13.74 13.12
CA ALA A 253 20.12 -15.07 12.96
C ALA A 253 20.78 -15.98 14.00
N GLN A 254 20.01 -16.62 14.88
CA GLN A 254 20.58 -17.68 15.72
C GLN A 254 20.86 -18.90 14.84
N ASP A 255 22.14 -19.23 14.70
CA ASP A 255 22.62 -20.54 14.29
C ASP A 255 23.07 -21.25 15.57
N ASP A 256 22.17 -22.01 16.18
CA ASP A 256 22.49 -22.82 17.36
C ASP A 256 22.13 -24.28 17.08
N GLY A 257 23.16 -25.04 16.71
CA GLY A 257 23.15 -26.49 16.62
C GLY A 257 23.21 -27.20 17.98
N SER A 258 22.46 -26.73 18.99
CA SER A 258 22.28 -27.43 20.26
C SER A 258 20.80 -27.64 20.57
N GLN A 259 20.49 -28.89 20.87
CA GLN A 259 19.17 -29.42 21.10
C GLN A 259 18.48 -28.72 22.28
N LEU A 260 17.34 -28.09 22.03
CA LEU A 260 16.17 -28.14 22.90
C LEU A 260 14.95 -27.67 22.09
N TYR A 261 14.14 -28.66 21.69
CA TYR A 261 12.85 -28.47 21.05
C TYR A 261 11.95 -27.55 21.89
N SER A 262 11.58 -26.39 21.36
CA SER A 262 10.26 -25.81 21.60
C SER A 262 9.62 -25.47 20.26
N GLU A 263 8.50 -26.12 19.96
CA GLU A 263 7.60 -25.79 18.87
C GLU A 263 7.22 -24.29 18.93
N ASN A 264 7.17 -23.61 17.77
CA ASN A 264 6.89 -22.17 17.56
C ASN A 264 8.10 -21.23 17.61
N THR A 265 8.90 -21.17 16.53
CA THR A 265 9.28 -19.94 15.80
C THR A 265 10.48 -20.24 14.90
N GLN A 266 10.35 -20.07 13.57
CA GLN A 266 11.53 -20.07 12.71
C GLN A 266 11.39 -19.06 11.56
N TYR A 267 11.77 -17.81 11.86
CA TYR A 267 12.40 -16.87 10.92
C TYR A 267 13.76 -16.47 11.53
N PRO A 268 14.77 -16.13 10.72
CA PRO A 268 16.16 -16.02 11.16
C PRO A 268 16.47 -14.65 11.79
N LEU A 269 15.67 -14.19 12.75
CA LEU A 269 16.01 -13.04 13.59
C LEU A 269 15.51 -13.28 15.02
N ALA A 270 16.38 -13.87 15.84
CA ALA A 270 16.23 -13.81 17.29
C ALA A 270 16.99 -12.56 17.76
N LEU A 271 16.29 -11.63 18.39
CA LEU A 271 16.92 -10.50 19.07
C LEU A 271 17.75 -11.09 20.21
N SER A 272 19.07 -10.83 20.22
CA SER A 272 19.93 -11.32 21.30
C SER A 272 19.31 -11.00 22.66
N PRO A 273 19.14 -11.99 23.56
CA PRO A 273 18.83 -11.68 24.95
C PRO A 273 19.96 -10.81 25.48
N LEU A 274 19.62 -9.70 26.15
CA LEU A 274 20.59 -8.93 26.92
C LEU A 274 21.34 -9.91 27.87
N PRO A 275 22.68 -9.83 27.96
CA PRO A 275 23.47 -10.79 28.73
C PRO A 275 23.02 -10.81 30.20
N SER A 276 22.68 -12.00 30.69
CA SER A 276 22.14 -12.27 32.03
C SER A 276 23.17 -12.17 33.17
N THR A 277 24.34 -11.59 32.93
CA THR A 277 25.43 -11.48 33.92
C THR A 277 26.08 -10.11 33.92
N ALA A 278 25.27 -9.05 34.04
CA ALA A 278 25.74 -7.75 34.50
C ALA A 278 24.85 -7.30 35.66
N HIS A 279 25.32 -7.58 36.89
CA HIS A 279 24.87 -6.85 38.08
C HIS A 279 25.29 -5.37 37.92
N THR A 280 24.48 -4.60 37.19
CA THR A 280 24.58 -3.14 37.14
C THR A 280 23.17 -2.59 37.05
N SER A 281 22.73 -2.00 38.17
CA SER A 281 21.64 -1.03 38.32
C SER A 281 20.51 -1.11 37.28
N PHE A 282 19.32 -1.53 37.75
CA PHE A 282 18.05 -1.29 37.09
C PHE A 282 18.00 0.12 36.50
N VAL A 283 18.25 0.23 35.20
CA VAL A 283 17.71 1.32 34.40
C VAL A 283 16.31 0.84 34.11
N GLU A 284 15.33 1.40 34.81
CA GLU A 284 13.94 1.40 34.40
C GLU A 284 13.91 1.70 32.89
N SER A 285 13.65 0.67 32.08
CA SER A 285 13.38 0.85 30.66
C SER A 285 11.90 1.17 30.57
N PRO A 286 11.51 2.43 30.31
CA PRO A 286 10.10 2.76 30.20
C PRO A 286 9.65 2.22 28.85
N HIS A 287 9.00 1.05 28.88
CA HIS A 287 7.98 0.52 27.97
C HIS A 287 8.04 -1.02 28.05
N THR A 288 7.24 -1.58 28.94
CA THR A 288 6.95 -3.02 29.08
C THR A 288 6.44 -3.66 27.77
N ASN A 289 6.19 -2.88 26.72
CA ASN A 289 5.59 -3.32 25.45
C ASN A 289 6.58 -3.40 24.26
N CYS A 290 7.77 -2.78 24.31
CA CYS A 290 8.68 -2.85 23.15
C CYS A 290 9.26 -4.25 22.93
N SER A 291 9.56 -4.99 24.00
CA SER A 291 9.93 -6.41 23.89
C SER A 291 8.82 -7.23 23.24
N TYR A 292 7.55 -6.91 23.54
CA TYR A 292 6.40 -7.56 22.92
C TYR A 292 6.29 -7.20 21.43
N ILE A 293 6.28 -5.92 21.06
CA ILE A 293 6.23 -5.47 19.65
C ILE A 293 7.37 -6.11 18.85
N LEU A 294 8.61 -6.00 19.33
CA LEU A 294 9.77 -6.56 18.66
C LEU A 294 9.76 -8.10 18.58
N SER A 295 8.98 -8.78 19.44
CA SER A 295 8.78 -10.23 19.37
C SER A 295 7.72 -10.67 18.36
N GLN A 296 6.84 -9.76 17.90
CA GLN A 296 5.76 -10.09 16.97
C GLN A 296 6.32 -10.60 15.64
N ARG A 297 5.62 -11.57 15.07
CA ARG A 297 6.02 -12.21 13.81
C ARG A 297 6.07 -11.20 12.66
N SER A 298 5.04 -10.37 12.52
CA SER A 298 5.02 -9.27 11.54
C SER A 298 6.20 -8.30 11.71
N THR A 299 6.52 -7.90 12.94
CA THR A 299 7.67 -7.03 13.21
C THR A 299 8.99 -7.70 12.80
N ARG A 300 9.24 -8.95 13.18
CA ARG A 300 10.44 -9.69 12.78
C ARG A 300 10.53 -9.86 11.27
N ARG A 301 9.41 -10.15 10.61
CA ARG A 301 9.32 -10.29 9.16
C ARG A 301 9.66 -8.99 8.43
N ILE A 302 9.17 -7.86 8.93
CA ILE A 302 9.46 -6.52 8.40
C ILE A 302 10.94 -6.18 8.57
N LEU A 303 11.51 -6.40 9.76
CA LEU A 303 12.92 -6.13 10.01
C LEU A 303 13.83 -7.02 9.14
N GLY A 304 13.47 -8.30 8.96
CA GLY A 304 14.17 -9.21 8.06
C GLY A 304 14.13 -8.74 6.60
N ALA A 305 12.99 -8.24 6.13
CA ALA A 305 12.85 -7.69 4.78
C ALA A 305 13.69 -6.41 4.60
N ALA A 306 13.53 -5.47 5.54
CA ALA A 306 14.17 -4.17 5.49
C ALA A 306 15.70 -4.27 5.57
N PHE A 307 16.23 -5.21 6.35
CA PHE A 307 17.66 -5.30 6.66
C PHE A 307 18.35 -6.59 6.19
N SER A 308 17.71 -7.33 5.26
CA SER A 308 18.23 -8.59 4.70
C SER A 308 19.66 -8.50 4.17
N SER A 309 20.09 -7.33 3.68
CA SER A 309 21.43 -7.11 3.12
C SER A 309 22.28 -6.11 3.93
N THR A 310 21.87 -5.76 5.15
CA THR A 310 22.53 -4.74 5.98
C THR A 310 22.71 -5.25 7.42
N PRO A 311 23.88 -5.85 7.76
CA PRO A 311 24.12 -6.49 9.05
C PRO A 311 24.03 -5.53 10.25
N THR A 312 24.36 -4.26 10.01
CA THR A 312 24.23 -3.16 10.96
C THR A 312 23.23 -2.15 10.40
N PRO A 313 21.93 -2.26 10.74
CA PRO A 313 20.96 -1.27 10.33
C PRO A 313 21.36 0.11 10.90
N PRO A 314 21.14 1.21 10.17
CA PRO A 314 21.20 2.52 10.80
C PRO A 314 20.17 2.59 11.93
N ARG A 315 20.36 3.53 12.86
CA ARG A 315 19.46 3.72 14.01
C ARG A 315 18.02 3.79 13.51
N THR A 316 17.22 2.79 13.88
CA THR A 316 15.87 2.62 13.36
C THR A 316 14.90 2.46 14.52
N TYR A 317 13.75 3.09 14.39
CA TYR A 317 12.58 2.84 15.22
C TYR A 317 11.54 2.06 14.43
N ILE A 318 10.89 1.12 15.09
CA ILE A 318 9.68 0.47 14.56
C ILE A 318 8.52 0.76 15.50
N LEU A 319 7.36 1.07 14.93
CA LEU A 319 6.13 1.40 15.66
C LEU A 319 5.01 0.52 15.16
N ALA A 320 4.23 -0.05 16.07
CA ALA A 320 2.94 -0.63 15.72
C ALA A 320 1.99 0.50 15.27
N PHE A 321 1.37 0.34 14.11
CA PHE A 321 0.44 1.30 13.53
C PHE A 321 -0.66 0.57 12.74
N PRO A 322 -1.55 -0.18 13.41
CA PRO A 322 -2.55 -1.00 12.75
C PRO A 322 -3.64 -0.14 12.10
N ARG A 323 -3.74 -0.19 10.77
CA ARG A 323 -4.77 0.46 9.95
C ARG A 323 -5.17 -0.44 8.78
N SER A 324 -6.19 -0.05 8.04
CA SER A 324 -6.68 -0.79 6.87
C SER A 324 -5.64 -0.97 5.76
N PHE A 325 -4.53 -0.24 5.74
CA PHE A 325 -3.47 -0.39 4.72
C PHE A 325 -2.06 -0.32 5.30
N SER A 326 -1.92 -0.41 6.62
CA SER A 326 -0.62 -0.41 7.28
C SER A 326 -0.67 -1.22 8.58
N THR A 327 0.50 -1.73 8.98
CA THR A 327 0.67 -2.43 10.25
C THR A 327 1.71 -1.76 11.12
N HIS A 328 2.71 -1.13 10.48
CA HIS A 328 3.85 -0.57 11.16
C HIS A 328 4.33 0.70 10.47
N LEU A 329 5.03 1.55 11.22
CA LEU A 329 5.89 2.58 10.69
C LEU A 329 7.35 2.20 10.97
N LEU A 330 8.22 2.33 9.98
CA LEU A 330 9.66 2.15 10.13
C LEU A 330 10.34 3.50 9.98
N LEU A 331 10.91 4.00 11.07
CA LEU A 331 11.57 5.31 11.16
C LEU A 331 13.08 5.11 11.13
N ARG A 332 13.68 5.34 9.97
CA ARG A 332 15.12 5.19 9.75
C ARG A 332 15.81 6.53 9.95
N HIS A 333 16.79 6.59 10.86
CA HIS A 333 17.51 7.82 11.12
C HIS A 333 18.23 8.33 9.88
N TRP A 334 18.11 9.64 9.71
CA TRP A 334 18.60 10.36 8.56
C TRP A 334 19.77 11.28 8.94
N SER A 335 19.48 12.39 9.61
CA SER A 335 20.43 13.40 10.05
C SER A 335 19.78 14.32 11.06
N GLU A 336 20.54 14.78 12.06
CA GLU A 336 20.01 15.58 13.17
C GLU A 336 18.78 14.90 13.77
N ASN A 337 17.66 15.61 13.83
CA ASN A 337 16.37 15.15 14.35
C ASN A 337 15.43 14.57 13.28
N LEU A 338 15.93 14.30 12.06
CA LEU A 338 15.13 13.78 10.95
C LEU A 338 15.23 12.26 10.81
N PHE A 339 14.13 11.66 10.36
CA PHE A 339 14.01 10.25 10.02
C PHE A 339 13.23 10.08 8.72
N ASN A 340 13.65 9.13 7.89
CA ASN A 340 12.81 8.62 6.81
C ASN A 340 11.76 7.68 7.39
N VAL A 341 10.58 7.67 6.80
CA VAL A 341 9.46 6.83 7.22
C VAL A 341 9.04 5.93 6.07
N SER A 342 9.00 4.63 6.34
CA SER A 342 8.27 3.66 5.53
C SER A 342 6.95 3.33 6.21
N VAL A 343 5.84 3.40 5.46
CA VAL A 343 4.52 2.93 5.92
C VAL A 343 4.38 1.48 5.47
N VAL A 344 4.55 0.55 6.41
CA VAL A 344 4.74 -0.86 6.10
C VAL A 344 3.48 -1.66 6.41
N TRP A 345 3.12 -2.53 5.48
CA TRP A 345 2.08 -3.53 5.70
C TRP A 345 2.66 -4.93 5.60
N SER A 346 2.33 -5.76 6.59
CA SER A 346 2.62 -7.20 6.56
C SER A 346 1.39 -7.99 7.00
N ASN A 347 1.19 -9.16 6.38
CA ASN A 347 0.15 -10.09 6.78
C ASN A 347 0.66 -11.29 7.58
N ALA A 348 1.90 -11.29 8.05
CA ALA A 348 2.49 -12.44 8.73
C ALA A 348 1.63 -12.93 9.92
N ASP A 349 1.07 -12.01 10.72
CA ASP A 349 0.23 -12.35 11.87
C ASP A 349 -1.14 -12.91 11.44
N ILE A 350 -1.69 -12.43 10.32
CA ILE A 350 -2.95 -12.94 9.75
C ILE A 350 -2.72 -14.34 9.20
N TRP A 351 -1.61 -14.53 8.48
CA TRP A 351 -1.23 -15.80 7.89
C TRP A 351 -1.14 -16.90 8.95
N GLU A 352 -0.51 -16.59 10.08
CA GLU A 352 -0.41 -17.47 11.24
C GLU A 352 -1.79 -17.75 11.88
N LYS A 353 -2.58 -16.69 12.12
CA LYS A 353 -3.91 -16.82 12.72
C LYS A 353 -4.86 -17.70 11.90
N GLU A 354 -4.79 -17.61 10.58
CA GLU A 354 -5.59 -18.40 9.65
C GLU A 354 -5.08 -19.84 9.49
N GLY A 355 -3.99 -20.20 10.19
CA GLY A 355 -3.45 -21.55 10.19
C GLY A 355 -2.79 -21.95 8.87
N PHE A 356 -2.45 -20.97 8.02
CA PHE A 356 -1.69 -21.26 6.81
C PHE A 356 -0.28 -21.73 7.22
N PRO A 357 0.18 -22.88 6.72
CA PRO A 357 1.47 -23.41 7.11
C PRO A 357 2.57 -22.42 6.73
N SER A 358 3.34 -22.02 7.74
CA SER A 358 4.72 -21.60 7.50
C SER A 358 5.39 -22.87 7.00
N PHE A 359 5.78 -22.95 5.73
CA PHE A 359 6.07 -24.22 5.04
C PHE A 359 7.14 -25.05 5.79
N HIS A 360 6.71 -25.93 6.70
CA HIS A 360 7.58 -26.61 7.67
C HIS A 360 7.89 -28.06 7.30
N LEU A 361 7.54 -28.55 6.11
CA LEU A 361 7.56 -29.99 5.85
C LEU A 361 8.48 -30.52 4.75
N PHE A 362 9.12 -29.71 3.90
CA PHE A 362 10.02 -30.25 2.87
C PHE A 362 11.15 -29.31 2.40
N SER A 363 11.95 -28.72 3.30
CA SER A 363 13.22 -28.14 2.85
C SER A 363 14.39 -28.51 3.75
N ARG A 364 15.31 -29.29 3.18
CA ARG A 364 16.67 -29.50 3.68
C ARG A 364 17.38 -28.15 3.65
N ALA A 365 17.64 -27.59 4.82
CA ALA A 365 18.73 -26.71 5.28
C ALA A 365 19.61 -25.85 4.31
N SER A 366 19.29 -25.62 3.04
CA SER A 366 20.13 -24.82 2.14
C SER A 366 19.39 -23.97 1.10
N GLU A 367 18.09 -23.78 1.24
CA GLU A 367 17.33 -22.86 0.37
C GLU A 367 16.60 -21.84 1.25
N ASN A 368 16.71 -20.55 0.89
CA ASN A 368 16.01 -19.44 1.53
C ASN A 368 14.53 -19.80 1.70
N VAL A 369 14.12 -20.09 2.94
CA VAL A 369 12.77 -20.55 3.26
C VAL A 369 11.80 -19.38 3.10
N ASP A 370 11.12 -19.33 1.97
CA ASP A 370 10.04 -18.38 1.72
C ASP A 370 8.80 -18.80 2.51
N CYS A 371 8.36 -17.96 3.44
CA CYS A 371 7.27 -18.26 4.36
C CYS A 371 5.88 -17.94 3.80
N GLY A 372 5.76 -17.62 2.50
CA GLY A 372 4.48 -17.33 1.82
C GLY A 372 3.83 -15.99 2.21
N ASP A 373 4.28 -15.38 3.31
CA ASP A 373 3.80 -14.09 3.81
C ASP A 373 4.44 -12.89 3.07
N LEU A 374 3.72 -11.77 3.14
CA LEU A 374 3.98 -10.54 2.38
C LEU A 374 4.48 -9.42 3.30
N VAL A 375 5.44 -8.63 2.79
CA VAL A 375 5.76 -7.29 3.29
C VAL A 375 5.76 -6.32 2.12
N ILE A 376 5.07 -5.19 2.25
CA ILE A 376 5.03 -4.10 1.26
C ILE A 376 5.25 -2.74 1.92
N GLY A 377 5.64 -1.74 1.13
CA GLY A 377 5.79 -0.35 1.57
C GLY A 377 7.16 -0.02 2.19
N LEU A 378 8.21 -0.74 1.79
CA LEU A 378 9.60 -0.50 2.23
C LEU A 378 10.29 0.61 1.41
N ASP A 379 9.58 1.68 1.05
CA ASP A 379 10.04 2.66 0.06
C ASP A 379 10.57 3.98 0.65
N GLU A 380 10.64 4.11 2.00
CA GLU A 380 11.21 5.27 2.72
C GLU A 380 10.73 6.63 2.20
N THR A 381 9.46 6.71 1.82
CA THR A 381 8.91 7.82 1.01
C THR A 381 8.62 9.10 1.77
N PHE A 382 8.58 9.08 3.10
CA PHE A 382 8.17 10.23 3.90
C PHE A 382 9.22 10.65 4.91
N THR A 383 9.08 11.85 5.46
CA THR A 383 10.00 12.38 6.47
C THR A 383 9.26 12.64 7.78
N VAL A 384 9.92 12.38 8.89
CA VAL A 384 9.46 12.83 10.20
C VAL A 384 10.59 13.54 10.94
N GLU A 385 10.24 14.66 11.56
CA GLU A 385 11.11 15.45 12.41
C GLU A 385 10.72 15.24 13.88
N TRP A 386 11.69 14.86 14.72
CA TRP A 386 11.51 14.86 16.18
C TRP A 386 11.83 16.25 16.73
N VAL A 387 10.81 16.99 17.13
CA VAL A 387 10.93 18.36 17.62
C VAL A 387 11.08 18.33 19.13
N HIS A 388 12.08 19.03 19.69
CA HIS A 388 12.29 19.09 21.13
C HIS A 388 11.65 20.31 21.77
N SER A 389 11.33 20.20 23.07
CA SER A 389 10.80 21.32 23.87
C SER A 389 11.81 22.47 24.07
N ASN A 390 13.07 22.33 23.66
CA ASN A 390 14.10 23.36 23.85
C ASN A 390 14.72 23.83 22.52
N ASP A 391 14.15 23.45 21.38
CA ASP A 391 14.51 24.05 20.11
C ASP A 391 13.93 25.49 20.08
N GLU A 392 14.57 26.40 20.83
CA GLU A 392 14.41 27.83 20.60
C GLU A 392 14.83 28.10 19.16
N ASP A 393 13.95 28.77 18.42
CA ASP A 393 14.14 29.20 17.03
C ASP A 393 15.62 29.41 16.71
N LYS A 394 16.16 28.63 15.75
CA LYS A 394 17.55 28.69 15.27
C LYS A 394 17.97 30.08 14.71
N HIS A 395 17.17 31.14 14.92
CA HIS A 395 17.38 32.52 14.49
C HIS A 395 17.44 33.54 15.65
N GLY A 396 17.59 33.11 16.91
CA GLY A 396 18.07 33.98 18.00
C GLY A 396 17.25 35.24 18.27
N ARG A 397 15.98 35.29 17.86
CA ARG A 397 15.07 36.38 18.21
C ARG A 397 14.20 35.95 19.38
N ARG A 398 14.54 36.46 20.56
CA ARG A 398 13.57 36.59 21.66
C ARG A 398 12.39 37.41 21.14
N GLN A 399 11.30 36.76 20.76
CA GLN A 399 9.99 37.41 20.79
C GLN A 399 9.53 37.43 22.25
N GLU A 400 9.84 38.52 22.95
CA GLU A 400 8.99 38.98 24.03
C GLU A 400 7.68 39.49 23.40
N SER A 401 6.71 38.60 23.20
CA SER A 401 5.33 38.98 22.99
C SER A 401 4.37 38.02 23.70
N GLU A 402 3.30 38.61 24.19
CA GLU A 402 2.33 38.08 25.14
C GLU A 402 1.78 36.68 24.79
N GLY A 403 1.81 35.80 25.79
CA GLY A 403 1.26 34.44 25.74
C GLY A 403 2.36 33.38 25.54
N LYS A 404 2.87 32.81 26.64
CA LYS A 404 3.80 31.67 26.62
C LYS A 404 3.21 30.52 25.77
N LYS A 405 3.56 30.42 24.48
CA LYS A 405 3.45 29.17 23.73
C LYS A 405 4.41 28.20 24.43
N LYS A 406 3.87 27.29 25.26
CA LYS A 406 4.66 26.21 25.89
C LYS A 406 5.43 25.53 24.76
N ALA A 407 6.74 25.43 24.87
CA ALA A 407 7.52 24.67 23.91
C ALA A 407 7.02 23.22 23.91
N GLN A 408 6.73 22.67 22.73
CA GLN A 408 6.06 21.38 22.58
C GLN A 408 6.99 20.40 21.90
N GLU A 409 7.29 19.31 22.60
CA GLU A 409 7.97 18.16 22.00
C GLU A 409 6.96 17.32 21.20
N GLY A 410 7.38 16.76 20.06
CA GLY A 410 6.50 15.95 19.23
C GLY A 410 7.17 15.42 17.95
N LEU A 411 6.38 14.67 17.18
CA LEU A 411 6.76 14.16 15.86
C LEU A 411 5.99 14.92 14.77
N ALA A 412 6.73 15.61 13.91
CA ALA A 412 6.19 16.35 12.77
C ALA A 412 6.37 15.52 11.48
N PHE A 413 5.29 14.94 10.98
CA PHE A 413 5.28 14.18 9.73
C PHE A 413 5.14 15.12 8.53
N LYS A 414 5.89 14.83 7.46
CA LYS A 414 6.15 15.67 6.29
C LYS A 414 6.27 14.82 5.02
N GLY A 415 6.24 15.47 3.86
CA GLY A 415 6.46 14.86 2.55
C GLY A 415 5.23 14.18 1.94
N GLY A 416 4.03 14.67 2.20
CA GLY A 416 2.78 14.09 1.69
C GLY A 416 2.36 12.81 2.41
N PHE A 417 2.70 12.67 3.70
CA PHE A 417 2.46 11.47 4.50
C PHE A 417 0.97 11.06 4.55
N TRP A 418 0.04 12.03 4.45
CA TRP A 418 -1.40 11.77 4.37
C TRP A 418 -2.04 12.05 3.01
N GLY A 419 -1.20 12.20 1.98
CA GLY A 419 -1.65 12.57 0.65
C GLY A 419 -1.79 14.08 0.48
N GLN A 420 -1.32 14.57 -0.66
CA GLN A 420 -1.60 15.92 -1.14
C GLN A 420 -2.55 15.76 -2.32
N GLU A 421 -3.80 16.22 -2.17
CA GLU A 421 -4.81 16.10 -3.21
C GLU A 421 -5.11 17.46 -3.83
N GLY A 422 -5.08 17.51 -5.17
CA GLY A 422 -5.37 18.72 -5.93
C GLY A 422 -4.11 19.45 -6.41
N PRO A 423 -4.20 20.18 -7.54
CA PRO A 423 -3.06 20.90 -8.13
C PRO A 423 -2.59 22.12 -7.31
N ASP A 424 -3.41 22.56 -6.36
CA ASP A 424 -3.18 23.68 -5.44
C ASP A 424 -2.69 23.23 -4.06
N ALA A 425 -2.69 21.93 -3.77
CA ALA A 425 -2.14 21.40 -2.53
C ALA A 425 -0.62 21.62 -2.48
N LYS A 426 -0.15 22.10 -1.32
CA LYS A 426 1.27 22.27 -1.02
C LYS A 426 1.51 21.81 0.41
N GLU A 427 2.69 21.24 0.61
CA GLU A 427 3.19 20.91 1.94
C GLU A 427 3.26 22.16 2.83
N PRO A 428 2.91 22.08 4.13
CA PRO A 428 3.14 23.16 5.07
C PRO A 428 4.60 23.60 5.09
N SER A 429 4.85 24.89 4.90
CA SER A 429 6.20 25.44 4.97
C SER A 429 6.59 25.73 6.42
N GLY A 430 7.78 25.30 6.85
CA GLY A 430 8.33 25.64 8.16
C GLY A 430 9.09 24.49 8.82
N GLU A 431 9.59 24.74 10.03
CA GLU A 431 10.23 23.74 10.88
C GLU A 431 9.30 23.32 12.03
N GLY A 432 9.55 22.12 12.54
CA GLY A 432 8.80 21.52 13.63
C GLY A 432 7.28 21.49 13.44
N ARG A 433 6.53 21.92 14.47
CA ARG A 433 5.05 21.81 14.48
C ARG A 433 4.38 22.60 13.36
N GLU A 434 4.91 23.77 12.99
CA GLU A 434 4.31 24.63 11.97
C GLU A 434 4.52 24.09 10.55
N GLY A 435 5.61 23.34 10.34
CA GLY A 435 5.88 22.62 9.08
C GLY A 435 5.29 21.21 9.03
N ALA A 436 4.51 20.78 10.03
CA ALA A 436 3.97 19.42 10.08
C ALA A 436 2.66 19.32 9.30
N GLU A 437 2.55 18.33 8.40
CA GLU A 437 1.25 17.91 7.87
C GLU A 437 0.41 17.28 8.98
N VAL A 438 1.05 16.45 9.81
CA VAL A 438 0.45 15.89 11.02
C VAL A 438 1.45 15.93 12.18
N TRP A 439 0.94 16.38 13.32
CA TRP A 439 1.70 16.59 14.55
C TRP A 439 1.25 15.63 15.64
N PHE A 440 2.11 14.67 16.01
CA PHE A 440 1.89 13.87 17.22
C PHE A 440 2.60 14.55 18.40
N ALA A 441 1.83 15.09 19.33
CA ALA A 441 2.38 15.76 20.51
C ALA A 441 2.92 14.72 21.51
N LEU A 442 3.96 15.07 22.26
CA LEU A 442 4.38 14.27 23.40
C LEU A 442 3.22 14.13 24.39
N ASP A 443 2.89 12.89 24.77
CA ASP A 443 1.92 12.58 25.80
C ASP A 443 2.55 12.90 27.17
N VAL A 444 1.95 13.85 27.91
CA VAL A 444 2.49 14.41 29.17
C VAL A 444 2.00 13.65 30.38
#